data_AF-A0A7Y5BYS9-F1
#
_entry.id   AF-A0A7Y5BYS9-F1
#
_cell.length_a   1.000
_cell.length_b   1.000
_cell.length_c   1.000
_cell.angle_alpha   90.00
_cell.angle_beta   90.00
_cell.angle_gamma   90.00
#
_symmetry.space_group_name_H-M   'P 1'
#
loop_
_entity.id
_entity.type
_entity.pdbx_description
1 polymer ?
#
loop_
_entity_poly.entity_id
_entity_poly.type
_entity_poly.pdbx_seq_one_letter_code
_entity_poly.pdbx_strand_id
1 'polypeptide(L)'
;SWYAKNPPLIPKESTINTDLQTQALRERVSKLEAEMRFLYKHLNVTFVPTFEVDPADREVVEWLKKKNEIQAIAKYRAIHMVSLPEAKAAVDEIRAGLGL
;
A
#
# COMPACT_ATOMS: atom_id res chain seq x y z
N SER A 1 33.96 -10.05 -22.31
CA SER A 1 32.50 -9.85 -22.25
C SER A 1 32.14 -8.59 -23.02
N TRP A 2 31.41 -8.72 -24.15
CA TRP A 2 31.01 -7.60 -25.01
C TRP A 2 30.05 -6.63 -24.30
N TYR A 3 29.22 -7.17 -23.39
CA TYR A 3 28.23 -6.42 -22.60
C TYR A 3 28.80 -5.41 -21.60
N ALA A 4 30.05 -5.57 -21.16
CA ALA A 4 30.70 -4.60 -20.28
C ALA A 4 31.19 -3.34 -21.02
N LYS A 5 31.33 -3.41 -22.36
CA LYS A 5 31.85 -2.31 -23.20
C LYS A 5 30.75 -1.51 -23.91
N ASN A 6 29.51 -2.03 -23.96
CA ASN A 6 28.38 -1.41 -24.62
C ASN A 6 27.12 -1.54 -23.74
N PRO A 7 26.95 -0.68 -22.71
CA PRO A 7 25.73 -0.68 -21.91
C PRO A 7 24.52 -0.32 -22.79
N PRO A 8 23.35 -0.96 -22.59
CA PRO A 8 22.15 -0.63 -23.35
C PRO A 8 21.78 0.84 -23.15
N LEU A 9 21.63 1.57 -24.25
CA LEU A 9 21.12 2.95 -24.23
C LEU A 9 19.63 2.89 -23.90
N ILE A 10 19.27 3.12 -22.64
CA ILE A 10 17.88 3.38 -22.27
C ILE A 10 17.48 4.69 -22.96
N PRO A 11 16.43 4.72 -23.81
CA PRO A 11 16.01 5.96 -24.47
C PRO A 11 15.64 7.01 -23.42
N LYS A 12 16.29 8.18 -23.46
CA LYS A 12 16.01 9.30 -22.52
C LYS A 12 14.54 9.73 -22.55
N GLU A 13 13.84 9.50 -23.66
CA GLU A 13 12.42 9.82 -23.84
C GLU A 13 11.50 9.04 -22.88
N SER A 14 11.82 7.78 -22.54
CA SER A 14 10.98 6.99 -21.61
C SER A 14 11.14 7.44 -20.16
N THR A 15 12.33 7.89 -19.78
CA THR A 15 12.64 8.40 -18.44
C THR A 15 12.00 9.78 -18.23
N ILE A 16 12.13 10.67 -19.21
CA ILE A 16 11.51 12.02 -19.17
C ILE A 16 9.98 11.93 -19.06
N ASN A 17 9.33 11.00 -19.78
CA ASN A 17 7.87 10.82 -19.71
C ASN A 17 7.43 10.34 -18.32
N THR A 18 8.17 9.40 -17.73
CA THR A 18 7.89 8.88 -16.38
C THR A 18 8.06 9.96 -15.32
N ASP A 19 9.10 10.79 -15.43
CA ASP A 19 9.36 11.89 -14.49
C ASP A 19 8.26 12.95 -14.56
N LEU A 20 7.83 13.31 -15.78
CA LEU A 20 6.74 14.26 -16.00
C LEU A 20 5.40 13.74 -15.46
N GLN A 21 5.08 12.46 -15.68
CA GLN A 21 3.88 11.84 -15.12
C GLN A 21 3.91 11.80 -13.59
N THR A 22 5.08 11.49 -13.02
CA THR A 22 5.29 11.48 -11.57
C THR A 22 5.11 12.88 -10.97
N GLN A 23 5.62 13.91 -11.64
CA GLN A 23 5.44 15.30 -11.23
C GLN A 23 3.96 15.72 -11.27
N ALA A 24 3.26 15.44 -12.37
CA ALA A 24 1.84 15.76 -12.50
C ALA A 24 0.99 15.06 -11.41
N LEU A 25 1.34 13.82 -11.07
CA LEU A 25 0.67 13.09 -10.00
C LEU A 25 0.91 13.73 -8.63
N ARG A 26 2.15 14.16 -8.35
CA ARG A 26 2.49 14.85 -7.09
C ARG A 26 1.74 16.16 -6.94
N GLU A 27 1.64 16.95 -8.01
CA GLU A 27 0.87 18.20 -8.01
C GLU A 27 -0.61 17.93 -7.72
N ARG A 28 -1.19 16.88 -8.31
CA ARG A 28 -2.58 16.49 -8.05
C ARG A 28 -2.79 16.02 -6.61
N VAL A 29 -1.86 15.23 -6.05
CA VAL A 29 -1.90 14.80 -4.65
C VAL A 29 -1.83 16.02 -3.72
N SER A 30 -0.90 16.93 -3.97
CA SER A 30 -0.75 18.16 -3.16
C SER A 30 -2.03 19.00 -3.13
N LYS A 31 -2.69 19.14 -4.29
CA LYS A 31 -3.99 19.81 -4.40
C LYS A 31 -5.08 19.10 -3.58
N LEU A 32 -5.20 17.78 -3.72
CA LEU A 32 -6.19 16.98 -2.98
C LEU A 32 -5.98 17.09 -1.47
N GLU A 33 -4.72 17.02 -1.02
CA GLU A 33 -4.41 17.19 0.40
C GLU A 33 -4.82 18.58 0.92
N ALA A 34 -4.63 19.64 0.12
CA ALA A 34 -5.05 20.98 0.50
C ALA A 34 -6.58 21.10 0.61
N GLU A 35 -7.32 20.53 -0.35
CA GLU A 35 -8.77 20.45 -0.32
C GLU A 35 -9.28 19.66 0.89
N MET A 36 -8.67 18.51 1.19
CA MET A 36 -9.02 17.71 2.37
C MET A 36 -8.73 18.44 3.68
N ARG A 37 -7.58 19.11 3.80
CA ARG A 37 -7.26 19.95 4.98
C ARG A 37 -8.28 21.07 5.18
N PHE A 38 -8.74 21.70 4.09
CA PHE A 38 -9.80 22.70 4.15
C PHE A 38 -11.10 22.12 4.71
N LEU A 39 -11.53 20.95 4.20
CA LEU A 39 -12.74 20.28 4.66
C LEU A 39 -12.65 19.87 6.14
N TYR A 40 -11.54 19.26 6.55
CA TYR A 40 -11.33 18.85 7.94
C TYR A 40 -11.38 20.04 8.89
N LYS A 41 -10.73 21.14 8.54
CA LYS A 41 -10.78 22.39 9.33
C LYS A 41 -12.19 22.97 9.38
N HIS A 42 -12.89 23.03 8.25
CA HIS A 42 -14.21 23.67 8.16
C HIS A 42 -15.30 22.88 8.89
N LEU A 43 -15.21 21.55 8.85
CA LEU A 43 -16.14 20.64 9.54
C LEU A 43 -15.75 20.41 11.01
N ASN A 44 -14.62 20.98 11.47
CA ASN A 44 -14.06 20.76 12.81
C ASN A 44 -13.89 19.27 13.15
N VAL A 45 -13.46 18.48 12.16
CA VAL A 45 -13.18 17.05 12.31
C VAL A 45 -11.68 16.81 12.21
N THR A 46 -11.19 15.89 13.03
CA THR A 46 -9.80 15.45 12.98
C THR A 46 -9.73 14.14 12.22
N PHE A 47 -8.91 14.09 11.17
CA PHE A 47 -8.57 12.81 10.56
C PHE A 47 -7.72 12.00 11.54
N VAL A 48 -8.33 10.97 12.10
CA VAL A 48 -7.60 9.92 12.83
C VAL A 48 -7.38 8.81 11.81
N PRO A 49 -6.13 8.47 11.46
CA PRO A 49 -5.86 7.26 10.69
C PRO A 49 -6.41 6.09 11.51
N THR A 50 -7.59 5.62 11.13
CA THR A 50 -8.19 4.47 11.77
C THR A 50 -7.68 3.28 10.97
N PHE A 51 -7.04 2.34 11.65
CA PHE A 51 -6.74 1.07 11.03
C PHE A 51 -8.07 0.35 10.79
N GLU A 52 -8.62 0.51 9.59
CA GLU A 52 -9.84 -0.17 9.18
C GLU A 52 -9.46 -1.45 8.47
N VAL A 53 -9.86 -2.58 9.06
CA VAL A 53 -9.74 -3.89 8.42
C VAL A 53 -10.78 -3.96 7.31
N ASP A 54 -10.35 -4.35 6.11
CA ASP A 54 -11.27 -4.66 5.02
C ASP A 54 -12.31 -5.69 5.52
N PRO A 55 -13.62 -5.47 5.33
CA PRO A 55 -14.65 -6.45 5.67
C PRO A 55 -14.36 -7.87 5.15
N ALA A 56 -13.64 -8.03 4.04
CA ALA A 56 -13.18 -9.31 3.51
C ALA A 56 -12.18 -10.03 4.44
N ASP A 57 -11.37 -9.28 5.20
CA ASP A 57 -10.31 -9.80 6.06
C ASP A 57 -10.77 -10.14 7.48
N ARG A 58 -12.08 -10.12 7.75
CA ARG A 58 -12.64 -10.50 9.06
C ARG A 58 -12.15 -11.86 9.54
N GLU A 59 -12.10 -12.86 8.66
CA GLU A 59 -11.60 -14.19 9.02
C GLU A 59 -10.10 -14.18 9.35
N VAL A 60 -9.31 -13.35 8.67
CA VAL A 60 -7.87 -13.20 8.93
C VAL A 60 -7.65 -12.67 10.35
N VAL A 61 -8.44 -11.67 10.76
CA VAL A 61 -8.41 -11.11 12.12
C VAL A 61 -8.78 -12.14 13.18
N GLU A 62 -9.78 -12.97 12.94
CA GLU A 62 -10.17 -14.03 13.88
C GLU A 62 -9.05 -15.06 14.09
N TRP A 63 -8.26 -15.37 13.06
CA TRP A 63 -7.08 -16.22 13.18
C TRP A 63 -5.93 -15.52 13.91
N LEU A 64 -5.73 -14.22 13.68
CA LEU A 64 -4.74 -13.41 14.40
C LEU A 64 -5.04 -13.32 15.90
N LYS A 65 -6.29 -13.08 16.30
CA LYS A 65 -6.71 -13.08 17.71
C LYS A 65 -6.43 -14.42 18.41
N LYS A 66 -6.47 -15.53 17.67
CA LYS A 66 -6.15 -16.88 18.15
C LYS A 66 -4.64 -17.18 18.15
N LYS A 67 -3.79 -16.20 17.84
CA LYS A 67 -2.33 -16.35 17.67
C LYS A 67 -1.95 -17.43 16.64
N ASN A 68 -2.80 -17.65 15.63
CA ASN A 68 -2.57 -18.63 14.58
C ASN A 68 -2.21 -17.93 13.26
N GLU A 69 -0.96 -17.51 13.16
CA GLU A 69 -0.44 -16.75 12.02
C GLU A 69 -0.49 -17.54 10.70
N ILE A 70 -0.26 -18.86 10.76
CA ILE A 70 -0.25 -19.72 9.57
C ILE A 70 -1.64 -19.72 8.90
N GLN A 71 -2.70 -19.84 9.70
CA GLN A 71 -4.07 -19.82 9.17
C GLN A 71 -4.49 -18.42 8.71
N ALA A 72 -4.04 -17.36 9.39
CA ALA A 72 -4.27 -15.99 8.95
C ALA A 72 -3.66 -15.74 7.56
N ILE A 73 -2.40 -16.14 7.35
CA ILE A 73 -1.71 -16.02 6.05
C ILE A 73 -2.40 -16.88 4.98
N ALA A 74 -2.75 -18.12 5.29
CA ALA A 74 -3.45 -19.00 4.35
C ALA A 74 -4.79 -18.38 3.90
N LYS A 75 -5.53 -17.77 4.82
CA LYS A 75 -6.80 -17.10 4.52
C LYS A 75 -6.60 -15.84 3.69
N TYR A 76 -5.65 -14.98 4.04
CA TYR A 76 -5.35 -13.77 3.27
C TYR A 76 -4.99 -14.12 1.82
N ARG A 77 -4.17 -15.17 1.61
CA ARG A 77 -3.84 -15.65 0.25
C ARG A 77 -5.06 -16.16 -0.52
N ALA A 78 -5.97 -16.84 0.15
CA ALA A 78 -7.18 -17.37 -0.50
C ALA A 78 -8.13 -16.24 -0.95
N ILE A 79 -8.18 -15.14 -0.19
CA ILE A 79 -9.04 -13.98 -0.48
C ILE A 79 -8.42 -13.13 -1.61
N HIS A 80 -7.14 -12.81 -1.50
CA HIS A 80 -6.47 -11.83 -2.37
C HIS A 80 -5.66 -12.43 -3.52
N MET A 81 -5.55 -13.77 -3.57
CA MET A 81 -4.78 -14.50 -4.58
C MET A 81 -3.32 -14.06 -4.71
N VAL A 82 -2.70 -13.68 -3.59
CA VAL A 82 -1.32 -13.17 -3.54
C VAL A 82 -0.29 -14.25 -3.21
N SER A 83 0.98 -13.92 -3.43
CA SER A 83 2.11 -14.75 -3.05
C SER A 83 2.25 -14.88 -1.52
N LEU A 84 3.02 -15.87 -1.07
CA LEU A 84 3.27 -16.07 0.35
C LEU A 84 3.97 -14.87 1.02
N PRO A 85 5.00 -14.25 0.42
CA PRO A 85 5.62 -13.05 0.99
C PRO A 85 4.66 -11.87 1.13
N GLU A 86 3.83 -11.61 0.11
CA GLU A 86 2.84 -10.53 0.12
C GLU A 86 1.79 -10.75 1.22
N ALA A 87 1.25 -11.96 1.32
CA ALA A 87 0.29 -12.28 2.37
C ALA A 87 0.89 -12.17 3.77
N LYS A 88 2.15 -12.58 3.95
CA LYS A 88 2.84 -12.40 5.23
C LYS A 88 2.95 -10.92 5.59
N ALA A 89 3.40 -10.09 4.66
CA ALA A 89 3.54 -8.65 4.88
C ALA A 89 2.20 -7.99 5.26
N ALA A 90 1.13 -8.33 4.53
CA ALA A 90 -0.20 -7.80 4.82
C ALA A 90 -0.75 -8.27 6.18
N VAL A 91 -0.58 -9.54 6.53
CA VAL A 91 -0.99 -10.06 7.84
C VAL A 91 -0.20 -9.41 8.98
N ASP A 92 1.10 -9.14 8.78
CA ASP A 92 1.92 -8.41 9.74
C ASP A 92 1.44 -6.96 9.94
N GLU A 93 1.04 -6.28 8.86
CA GLU A 93 0.43 -4.95 8.91
C GLU A 93 -0.92 -4.95 9.63
N ILE A 94 -1.77 -5.95 9.34
CA ILE A 94 -3.06 -6.11 10.02
C ILE A 94 -2.88 -6.33 11.51
N ARG A 95 -1.93 -7.19 11.89
CA ARG A 95 -1.60 -7.43 13.29
C ARG A 95 -1.11 -6.16 13.98
N ALA A 96 -0.19 -5.43 13.36
CA ALA A 96 0.35 -4.19 13.91
C ALA A 96 -0.74 -3.12 14.08
N GLY A 97 -1.63 -2.98 13.09
CA GLY A 97 -2.76 -2.05 13.15
C GLY A 97 -3.79 -2.38 14.24
N LEU A 98 -3.92 -3.66 14.61
CA LEU A 98 -4.80 -4.13 15.69
C LEU A 98 -4.13 -4.19 17.07
N GLY A 99 -2.80 -4.01 17.15
CA GLY A 99 -2.04 -4.13 18.40
C GLY A 99 -2.03 -5.55 18.99
N LEU A 100 -2.05 -6.59 18.15
CA LEU A 100 -2.08 -8.01 18.52
C LEU A 100 -0.69 -8.68 18.53
#